data_AF-A0A1G2R499-F1
#
_entry.id   AF-A0A1G2R499-F1
#
_cell.length_a   1.000
_cell.length_b   1.000
_cell.length_c   1.000
_cell.angle_alpha   90.00
_cell.angle_beta   90.00
_cell.angle_gamma   90.00
#
_symmetry.space_group_name_H-M   'P 1'
#
loop_
_entity.id
_entity.type
_entity.pdbx_description
1 polymer ?
#
loop_
_entity_poly.entity_id
_entity_poly.type
_entity_poly.pdbx_seq_one_letter_code
_entity_poly.pdbx_strand_id
1 'polypeptide(L)'
;MKRGFTLIELLIVVAIIGIIAGVVFVALDPLQRFQDARDARRFSDADNFITAIKTDQVDNRGSYASVIQNATAGEVYLLGTCASGATASAVTGNCVTDPTQTACLNLASGADSIITEGYLAEVPISPNGAGSWSASSTGYTLQKASIGTITIRACEYEGGASGEEIKAAR
;
A
#
# COMPACT_ATOMS: atom_id res chain seq x y z
N MET A 1 39.26 40.53 -31.40
CA MET A 1 39.64 39.12 -31.70
C MET A 1 38.82 38.21 -30.80
N LYS A 2 37.89 37.42 -31.35
CA LYS A 2 37.15 36.42 -30.57
C LYS A 2 38.06 35.21 -30.39
N ARG A 3 38.48 34.92 -29.16
CA ARG A 3 39.20 33.69 -28.83
C ARG A 3 38.23 32.53 -29.01
N GLY A 4 38.50 31.64 -29.96
CA GLY A 4 37.76 30.40 -30.14
C GLY A 4 38.16 29.39 -29.06
N PHE A 5 37.21 28.56 -28.64
CA PHE A 5 37.49 27.39 -27.80
C PHE A 5 38.44 26.43 -28.53
N THR A 6 39.38 25.85 -27.79
CA THR A 6 40.24 24.80 -28.35
C THR A 6 39.49 23.46 -28.35
N LEU A 7 39.80 22.61 -29.34
CA LEU A 7 39.23 21.26 -29.43
C LEU A 7 39.56 20.40 -28.20
N ILE A 8 40.74 20.62 -27.60
CA ILE A 8 41.17 19.90 -26.41
C ILE A 8 40.36 20.29 -25.17
N GLU A 9 39.99 21.57 -25.03
CA GLU A 9 39.10 22.03 -23.95
C GLU A 9 37.73 21.37 -24.06
N LEU A 10 37.16 21.29 -25.27
CA LEU A 10 35.87 20.63 -25.47
C LEU A 10 35.95 19.12 -25.16
N LEU A 11 37.05 18.46 -25.56
CA LEU A 11 37.24 17.02 -25.35
C LEU A 11 37.35 16.67 -23.86
N ILE A 12 38.08 17.45 -23.08
CA ILE A 12 38.21 17.24 -21.63
C ILE A 12 36.86 17.43 -20.94
N VAL A 13 36.07 18.42 -21.36
CA VAL A 13 34.76 18.70 -20.75
C VAL A 13 33.79 17.53 -20.96
N VAL A 14 33.68 17.00 -22.18
CA VAL A 14 32.79 15.85 -22.43
C VAL A 14 33.27 14.58 -21.72
N ALA A 15 34.58 14.41 -21.56
CA ALA A 15 35.16 13.30 -20.79
C ALA A 15 34.79 13.40 -19.29
N ILE A 16 34.92 14.60 -18.69
CA ILE A 16 34.56 14.83 -17.28
C ILE A 16 33.05 14.66 -17.06
N ILE A 17 32.21 15.19 -17.96
CA ILE A 17 30.75 15.02 -17.88
C ILE A 17 30.37 13.53 -17.93
N GLY A 18 31.01 12.75 -18.79
CA GLY A 18 30.78 11.31 -18.88
C GLY A 18 31.11 10.57 -17.59
N ILE A 19 32.24 10.90 -16.94
CA ILE A 19 32.65 10.28 -15.67
C ILE A 19 31.66 10.64 -14.55
N ILE A 20 31.31 11.92 -14.41
CA ILE A 20 30.39 12.38 -13.37
C ILE A 20 29.01 11.76 -13.57
N ALA A 21 28.51 11.69 -14.80
CA ALA A 21 27.23 11.08 -15.11
C ALA A 21 27.18 9.59 -14.72
N GLY A 22 28.26 8.84 -14.95
CA GLY A 22 28.38 7.44 -14.54
C GLY A 22 28.32 7.26 -13.01
N VAL A 23 29.05 8.08 -12.26
CA VAL A 23 29.07 8.02 -10.79
C VAL A 23 27.71 8.37 -10.19
N VAL A 24 27.05 9.41 -10.69
CA VAL A 24 25.73 9.83 -10.20
C VAL A 24 24.66 8.75 -10.44
N PHE A 25 24.72 8.04 -11.57
CA PHE A 25 23.75 6.99 -11.88
C PHE A 25 23.84 5.81 -10.89
N VAL A 26 25.06 5.39 -10.53
CA VAL A 26 25.28 4.30 -9.55
C VAL A 26 24.88 4.74 -8.13
N ALA A 27 25.12 6.01 -7.79
CA ALA A 27 24.87 6.52 -6.44
C ALA A 27 23.39 6.71 -6.10
N LEU A 28 22.52 6.92 -7.10
CA LEU A 28 21.11 7.28 -6.87
C LEU A 28 20.15 6.11 -6.71
N ASP A 29 20.57 4.87 -7.02
CA ASP A 29 19.74 3.65 -7.06
C ASP A 29 18.24 3.97 -7.29
N PRO A 30 17.88 4.40 -8.51
CA PRO A 30 16.52 4.88 -8.77
C PRO A 30 15.47 3.82 -8.47
N LEU A 31 15.84 2.54 -8.59
CA LEU A 31 14.94 1.43 -8.30
C LEU A 31 14.56 1.41 -6.81
N GLN A 32 15.54 1.52 -5.91
CA GLN A 32 15.28 1.61 -4.47
C GLN A 32 14.43 2.82 -4.11
N ARG A 33 14.67 3.98 -4.76
CA ARG A 33 13.85 5.19 -4.52
C ARG A 33 12.39 5.03 -4.92
N PHE A 34 12.12 4.29 -5.99
CA PHE A 34 10.74 3.98 -6.38
C PHE A 34 10.08 2.99 -5.40
N GLN A 35 10.84 2.03 -4.87
CA GLN A 35 10.38 1.09 -3.85
C GLN A 35 10.02 1.83 -2.55
N ASP A 36 10.93 2.67 -2.04
CA ASP A 36 10.71 3.51 -0.86
C ASP A 36 9.45 4.38 -1.01
N ALA A 37 9.23 4.97 -2.19
CA ALA A 37 8.06 5.80 -2.45
C ALA A 37 6.75 5.01 -2.46
N ARG A 38 6.75 3.77 -2.98
CA ARG A 38 5.58 2.88 -2.94
C ARG A 38 5.28 2.43 -1.52
N ASP A 39 6.30 2.06 -0.75
CA ASP A 39 6.15 1.67 0.65
C ASP A 39 5.66 2.83 1.51
N ALA A 40 6.19 4.04 1.33
CA ALA A 40 5.69 5.24 2.01
C ALA A 40 4.20 5.49 1.73
N ARG A 41 3.75 5.24 0.49
CA ARG A 41 2.33 5.32 0.13
C ARG A 41 1.50 4.24 0.83
N ARG A 42 1.98 2.98 0.85
CA ARG A 42 1.33 1.88 1.58
C ARG A 42 1.18 2.17 3.07
N PHE A 43 2.19 2.78 3.69
CA PHE A 43 2.12 3.25 5.09
C PHE A 43 1.02 4.30 5.28
N SER A 44 0.98 5.32 4.41
CA SER A 44 -0.05 6.36 4.48
C SER A 44 -1.45 5.79 4.29
N ASP A 45 -1.62 4.86 3.36
CA ASP A 45 -2.91 4.23 3.09
C ASP A 45 -3.37 3.39 4.30
N ALA A 46 -2.47 2.61 4.91
CA ALA A 46 -2.77 1.83 6.12
C ALA A 46 -3.18 2.73 7.31
N ASP A 47 -2.52 3.88 7.49
CA ASP A 47 -2.88 4.85 8.53
C ASP A 47 -4.22 5.54 8.25
N ASN A 48 -4.50 5.86 6.99
CA ASN A 48 -5.80 6.40 6.56
C ASN A 48 -6.94 5.42 6.86
N PHE A 49 -6.76 4.13 6.58
CA PHE A 49 -7.75 3.10 6.93
C PHE A 49 -8.00 3.03 8.43
N ILE A 50 -6.95 2.92 9.24
CA ILE A 50 -7.11 2.83 10.71
C ILE A 50 -7.75 4.09 11.27
N THR A 51 -7.39 5.28 10.77
CA THR A 51 -7.99 6.54 11.22
C THR A 51 -9.48 6.60 10.88
N ALA A 52 -9.88 6.19 9.67
CA ALA A 52 -11.27 6.14 9.27
C ALA A 52 -12.08 5.15 10.14
N ILE A 53 -11.59 3.92 10.30
CA ILE A 53 -12.22 2.87 11.11
C ILE A 53 -12.36 3.29 12.58
N LYS A 54 -11.40 4.05 13.10
CA LYS A 54 -11.47 4.57 14.46
C LYS A 54 -12.44 5.72 14.63
N THR A 55 -12.51 6.60 13.65
CA THR A 55 -13.48 7.69 13.67
C THR A 55 -14.89 7.13 13.64
N ASP A 56 -15.14 6.17 12.75
CA ASP A 56 -16.35 5.34 12.72
C ASP A 56 -16.66 4.74 14.10
N GLN A 57 -15.70 4.05 14.72
CA GLN A 57 -15.88 3.47 16.04
C GLN A 57 -16.28 4.49 17.11
N VAL A 58 -15.66 5.67 17.11
CA VAL A 58 -15.93 6.72 18.09
C VAL A 58 -17.35 7.26 17.93
N ASP A 59 -17.77 7.53 16.70
CA ASP A 59 -19.09 8.08 16.39
C ASP A 59 -20.20 7.04 16.63
N ASN A 60 -19.90 5.76 16.39
CA ASN A 60 -20.79 4.62 16.63
C ASN A 60 -20.67 4.02 18.05
N ARG A 61 -20.27 4.84 19.03
CA ARG A 61 -20.26 4.50 20.48
C ARG A 61 -19.49 3.22 20.81
N GLY A 62 -18.37 3.00 20.13
CA GLY A 62 -17.50 1.84 20.33
C GLY A 62 -17.78 0.66 19.40
N SER A 63 -18.85 0.71 18.60
CA SER A 63 -19.14 -0.30 17.58
C SER A 63 -18.53 0.09 16.24
N TYR A 64 -18.01 -0.88 15.49
CA TYR A 64 -17.56 -0.64 14.12
C TYR A 64 -18.72 -0.72 13.13
N ALA A 65 -18.53 -0.18 11.94
CA ALA A 65 -19.32 -0.44 10.74
C ALA A 65 -19.64 -1.93 10.62
N SER A 66 -20.88 -2.27 10.27
CA SER A 66 -21.41 -3.65 10.37
C SER A 66 -20.57 -4.66 9.59
N VAL A 67 -19.97 -4.24 8.49
CA VAL A 67 -19.03 -5.03 7.69
C VAL A 67 -17.80 -5.48 8.51
N ILE A 68 -17.18 -4.60 9.28
CA ILE A 68 -16.03 -4.93 10.16
C ILE A 68 -16.52 -5.63 11.44
N GLN A 69 -17.65 -5.19 11.98
CA GLN A 69 -18.23 -5.76 13.19
C GLN A 69 -18.57 -7.24 13.02
N ASN A 70 -19.00 -7.66 11.82
CA ASN A 70 -19.34 -9.04 11.50
C ASN A 70 -18.16 -9.89 10.99
N ALA A 71 -16.99 -9.29 10.75
CA ALA A 71 -15.78 -10.05 10.40
C ALA A 71 -15.42 -11.04 11.52
N THR A 72 -15.06 -12.27 11.19
CA THR A 72 -14.67 -13.29 12.17
C THR A 72 -13.36 -12.90 12.83
N ALA A 73 -13.31 -12.96 14.17
CA ALA A 73 -12.11 -12.62 14.90
C ALA A 73 -10.97 -13.60 14.59
N GLY A 74 -9.76 -13.08 14.39
CA GLY A 74 -8.57 -13.85 14.06
C GLY A 74 -8.38 -14.10 12.55
N GLU A 75 -9.43 -13.97 11.76
CA GLU A 75 -9.38 -14.17 10.30
C GLU A 75 -8.87 -12.93 9.57
N VAL A 76 -8.14 -13.15 8.48
CA VAL A 76 -7.56 -12.12 7.62
C VAL A 76 -8.38 -12.02 6.35
N TYR A 77 -8.93 -10.83 6.11
CA TYR A 77 -9.75 -10.51 4.95
C TYR A 77 -9.00 -9.57 4.02
N LEU A 78 -9.05 -9.85 2.72
CA LEU A 78 -8.62 -8.88 1.71
C LEU A 78 -9.64 -7.72 1.65
N LEU A 79 -9.18 -6.48 1.52
CA LEU A 79 -10.06 -5.34 1.26
C LEU A 79 -10.31 -5.20 -0.24
N GLY A 80 -11.57 -4.95 -0.63
CA GLY A 80 -11.93 -4.69 -2.03
C GLY A 80 -13.42 -4.82 -2.30
N THR A 81 -13.83 -4.54 -3.53
CA THR A 81 -15.24 -4.58 -3.97
C THR A 81 -15.64 -5.93 -4.56
N CYS A 82 -14.92 -7.00 -4.22
CA CYS A 82 -15.23 -8.33 -4.74
C CYS A 82 -16.64 -8.75 -4.25
N ALA A 83 -17.43 -9.37 -5.13
CA ALA A 83 -18.72 -9.94 -4.74
C ALA A 83 -18.49 -11.02 -3.68
N SER A 84 -19.45 -11.28 -2.78
CA SER A 84 -19.37 -12.40 -1.84
C SER A 84 -19.09 -13.70 -2.62
N GLY A 85 -17.89 -14.26 -2.49
CA GLY A 85 -17.43 -15.44 -3.25
C GLY A 85 -16.42 -15.18 -4.37
N ALA A 86 -16.03 -13.93 -4.64
CA ALA A 86 -14.85 -13.63 -5.45
C ALA A 86 -13.58 -13.73 -4.59
N THR A 87 -12.61 -14.48 -5.09
CA THR A 87 -11.49 -15.05 -4.35
C THR A 87 -10.46 -14.02 -3.90
N ALA A 88 -10.26 -13.92 -2.58
CA ALA A 88 -8.96 -13.54 -2.02
C ALA A 88 -7.85 -14.55 -2.42
N SER A 89 -8.22 -15.73 -2.93
CA SER A 89 -7.29 -16.74 -3.46
C SER A 89 -6.50 -16.28 -4.70
N ALA A 90 -6.90 -15.21 -5.39
CA ALA A 90 -6.14 -14.66 -6.52
C ALA A 90 -4.87 -13.91 -6.09
N VAL A 91 -4.73 -13.63 -4.78
CA VAL A 91 -3.62 -12.86 -4.21
C VAL A 91 -2.80 -13.66 -3.20
N THR A 92 -3.11 -14.96 -3.02
CA THR A 92 -2.27 -15.89 -2.26
C THR A 92 -0.85 -15.90 -2.83
N GLY A 93 0.14 -15.62 -1.97
CA GLY A 93 1.56 -15.51 -2.34
C GLY A 93 2.02 -14.12 -2.77
N ASN A 94 1.10 -13.16 -2.92
CA ASN A 94 1.44 -11.74 -3.11
C ASN A 94 1.37 -10.93 -1.82
N CYS A 95 0.86 -11.52 -0.74
CA CYS A 95 0.76 -10.90 0.57
C CYS A 95 1.80 -11.52 1.53
N VAL A 96 2.45 -10.71 2.36
CA VAL A 96 3.29 -11.22 3.46
C VAL A 96 2.45 -12.05 4.43
N THR A 97 1.26 -11.54 4.78
CA THR A 97 0.21 -12.31 5.45
C THR A 97 -0.94 -12.55 4.47
N ASP A 98 -1.04 -13.78 3.97
CA ASP A 98 -2.11 -14.15 3.04
C ASP A 98 -3.51 -14.09 3.71
N PRO A 99 -4.54 -13.68 2.96
CA PRO A 99 -5.91 -13.71 3.44
C PRO A 99 -6.34 -15.16 3.71
N THR A 100 -6.91 -15.39 4.89
CA THR A 100 -7.42 -16.71 5.29
C THR A 100 -8.84 -16.96 4.78
N GLN A 101 -9.56 -15.90 4.48
CA GLN A 101 -10.96 -15.96 4.03
C GLN A 101 -11.07 -15.78 2.53
N THR A 102 -11.92 -16.58 1.89
CA THR A 102 -12.14 -16.52 0.43
C THR A 102 -12.87 -15.26 0.01
N ALA A 103 -13.78 -14.75 0.84
CA ALA A 103 -14.50 -13.51 0.59
C ALA A 103 -13.70 -12.30 1.07
N CYS A 104 -13.59 -11.28 0.22
CA CYS A 104 -13.06 -9.98 0.63
C CYS A 104 -14.08 -9.22 1.50
N LEU A 105 -13.55 -8.23 2.22
CA LEU A 105 -14.32 -7.28 2.98
C LEU A 105 -14.52 -6.00 2.16
N ASN A 106 -15.77 -5.71 1.83
CA ASN A 106 -16.12 -4.55 1.01
C ASN A 106 -16.45 -3.34 1.89
N LEU A 107 -15.49 -2.42 1.98
CA LEU A 107 -15.64 -1.15 2.71
C LEU A 107 -16.26 -0.03 1.87
N ALA A 108 -16.49 -0.27 0.56
CA ALA A 108 -16.93 0.74 -0.40
C ALA A 108 -18.43 0.77 -0.67
N SER A 109 -19.12 -0.34 -0.44
CA SER A 109 -20.55 -0.44 -0.74
C SER A 109 -21.30 -1.25 0.30
N GLY A 110 -22.46 -0.74 0.71
CA GLY A 110 -23.29 -1.28 1.78
C GLY A 110 -24.01 -0.14 2.51
N ALA A 111 -25.09 -0.45 3.22
CA ALA A 111 -25.84 0.56 3.99
C ALA A 111 -24.99 1.15 5.13
N ASP A 112 -24.14 0.33 5.75
CA ASP A 112 -23.23 0.73 6.84
C ASP A 112 -21.76 0.55 6.41
N SER A 113 -21.43 0.96 5.18
CA SER A 113 -20.03 0.97 4.73
C SER A 113 -19.36 2.26 5.19
N ILE A 114 -18.08 2.18 5.53
CA ILE A 114 -17.27 3.31 5.99
C ILE A 114 -17.25 4.47 4.98
N ILE A 115 -17.38 4.14 3.68
CA ILE A 115 -17.48 5.16 2.62
C ILE A 115 -18.87 5.77 2.54
N THR A 116 -19.94 4.97 2.68
CA THR A 116 -21.32 5.46 2.73
C THR A 116 -21.53 6.42 3.90
N GLU A 117 -20.89 6.12 5.04
CA GLU A 117 -20.93 6.95 6.25
C GLU A 117 -19.96 8.15 6.19
N GLY A 118 -19.10 8.22 5.16
CA GLY A 118 -18.25 9.37 4.88
C GLY A 118 -16.93 9.43 5.65
N TYR A 119 -16.54 8.37 6.35
CA TYR A 119 -15.26 8.31 7.08
C TYR A 119 -14.06 8.03 6.17
N LEU A 120 -14.31 7.51 4.97
CA LEU A 120 -13.30 7.29 3.93
C LEU A 120 -13.86 7.78 2.58
N ALA A 121 -13.06 8.48 1.79
CA ALA A 121 -13.51 9.00 0.49
C ALA A 121 -13.55 7.90 -0.59
N GLU A 122 -12.54 7.04 -0.61
CA GLU A 122 -12.37 5.92 -1.51
C GLU A 122 -11.46 4.90 -0.84
N VAL A 123 -11.61 3.60 -1.15
CA VAL A 123 -10.70 2.56 -0.66
C VAL A 123 -9.37 2.68 -1.42
N PRO A 124 -8.25 3.02 -0.75
CA PRO A 124 -6.95 3.04 -1.42
C PRO A 124 -6.59 1.69 -2.05
N ILE A 125 -5.92 1.75 -3.19
CA ILE A 125 -5.36 0.58 -3.88
C ILE A 125 -3.84 0.67 -3.77
N SER A 126 -3.22 -0.42 -3.30
CA SER A 126 -1.78 -0.54 -3.16
C SER A 126 -1.10 -0.27 -4.50
N PRO A 127 -0.01 0.50 -4.53
CA PRO A 127 0.86 0.56 -5.69
C PRO A 127 1.32 -0.85 -6.11
N ASN A 128 1.38 -1.08 -7.41
CA ASN A 128 1.83 -2.37 -7.94
C ASN A 128 3.34 -2.54 -7.71
N GLY A 129 3.70 -3.57 -6.95
CA GLY A 129 5.06 -4.10 -6.85
C GLY A 129 5.16 -5.40 -7.65
N ALA A 130 5.28 -6.53 -6.94
CA ALA A 130 5.19 -7.88 -7.50
C ALA A 130 3.73 -8.30 -7.77
N GLY A 131 2.81 -7.86 -6.91
CA GLY A 131 1.36 -8.03 -7.06
C GLY A 131 0.74 -6.99 -7.99
N SER A 132 -0.41 -7.35 -8.55
CA SER A 132 -1.26 -6.43 -9.33
C SER A 132 -2.57 -6.20 -8.57
N TRP A 133 -2.85 -4.93 -8.27
CA TRP A 133 -3.97 -4.54 -7.42
C TRP A 133 -5.01 -3.73 -8.20
N SER A 134 -6.26 -3.85 -7.78
CA SER A 134 -7.42 -3.19 -8.39
C SER A 134 -8.49 -2.92 -7.34
N ALA A 135 -9.60 -2.30 -7.73
CA ALA A 135 -10.72 -2.09 -6.82
C ALA A 135 -11.28 -3.41 -6.21
N SER A 136 -11.19 -4.53 -6.94
CA SER A 136 -11.64 -5.84 -6.43
C SER A 136 -10.67 -6.47 -5.44
N SER A 137 -9.37 -6.16 -5.58
CA SER A 137 -8.28 -6.71 -4.78
C SER A 137 -7.29 -5.58 -4.51
N THR A 138 -7.50 -4.85 -3.41
CA THR A 138 -6.81 -3.57 -3.19
C THR A 138 -5.34 -3.73 -2.80
N GLY A 139 -4.92 -4.92 -2.37
CA GLY A 139 -3.58 -5.14 -1.81
C GLY A 139 -3.43 -4.73 -0.37
N TYR A 140 -4.55 -4.50 0.32
CA TYR A 140 -4.60 -4.32 1.75
C TYR A 140 -5.44 -5.42 2.39
N THR A 141 -5.03 -5.89 3.55
CA THR A 141 -5.79 -6.85 4.35
C THR A 141 -6.19 -6.26 5.69
N LEU A 142 -7.33 -6.71 6.20
CA LEU A 142 -7.87 -6.36 7.51
C LEU A 142 -7.97 -7.62 8.35
N GLN A 143 -7.51 -7.52 9.59
CA GLN A 143 -7.75 -8.53 10.61
C GLN A 143 -8.34 -7.86 11.85
N LYS A 144 -9.42 -8.44 12.37
CA LYS A 144 -9.97 -8.06 13.67
C LYS A 144 -9.53 -9.07 14.73
N ALA A 145 -8.92 -8.60 15.80
CA ALA A 145 -8.58 -9.45 16.95
C ALA A 145 -9.83 -9.76 17.79
N SER A 146 -9.78 -10.81 18.60
CA SER A 146 -10.85 -11.15 19.56
C SER A 146 -11.14 -10.05 20.58
N ILE A 147 -10.13 -9.23 20.89
CA ILE A 147 -10.22 -8.07 21.78
C ILE A 147 -10.70 -6.79 21.06
N GLY A 148 -11.08 -6.88 19.78
CA GLY A 148 -11.62 -5.77 18.99
C GLY A 148 -10.57 -4.92 18.25
N THR A 149 -9.28 -5.08 18.54
CA THR A 149 -8.20 -4.38 17.82
C THR A 149 -8.28 -4.65 16.31
N ILE A 150 -8.20 -3.58 15.51
CA ILE A 150 -8.18 -3.68 14.05
C ILE A 150 -6.74 -3.52 13.59
N THR A 151 -6.31 -4.43 12.72
CA THR A 151 -5.00 -4.34 12.07
C THR A 151 -5.17 -4.34 10.56
N ILE A 152 -4.67 -3.28 9.93
CA ILE A 152 -4.54 -3.15 8.48
C ILE A 152 -3.11 -3.48 8.10
N ARG A 153 -2.95 -4.23 7.02
CA ARG A 153 -1.64 -4.59 6.44
C ARG A 153 -1.64 -4.32 4.96
N ALA A 154 -0.52 -3.85 4.44
CA ALA A 154 -0.26 -3.96 3.01
C ALA A 154 0.22 -5.38 2.70
N CYS A 155 -0.22 -5.93 1.57
CA CYS A 155 0.24 -7.22 1.09
C CYS A 155 1.74 -7.20 0.76
N GLU A 156 2.26 -6.07 0.28
CA GLU A 156 3.63 -5.97 -0.20
C GLU A 156 4.47 -5.02 0.65
N TYR A 157 5.75 -5.35 0.77
CA TYR A 157 6.80 -4.50 1.28
C TYR A 157 8.04 -4.71 0.41
N GLU A 158 8.69 -3.62 -0.01
CA GLU A 158 9.80 -3.65 -0.95
C GLU A 158 11.13 -3.21 -0.32
N GLY A 159 11.11 -2.72 0.93
CA GLY A 159 12.26 -2.18 1.67
C GLY A 159 13.34 -3.17 2.15
N GLY A 160 13.43 -4.37 1.57
CA GLY A 160 14.67 -5.16 1.58
C GLY A 160 14.81 -6.29 2.61
N ALA A 161 13.89 -6.47 3.55
CA ALA A 161 13.84 -7.66 4.41
C ALA A 161 12.63 -8.55 4.05
N SER A 162 12.90 -9.78 3.63
CA SER A 162 11.84 -10.77 3.38
C SER A 162 11.05 -11.05 4.66
N GLY A 163 9.75 -10.77 4.66
CA GLY A 163 8.86 -11.01 5.80
C GLY A 163 8.59 -9.77 6.68
N GLU A 164 9.17 -8.61 6.39
CA GLU A 164 8.67 -7.35 6.93
C GLU A 164 7.34 -6.98 6.28
N GLU A 165 6.41 -6.47 7.08
CA GLU A 165 5.06 -6.13 6.66
C GLU A 165 4.72 -4.72 7.12
N ILE A 166 4.21 -3.90 6.20
CA ILE A 166 3.66 -2.59 6.51
C ILE A 166 2.31 -2.80 7.18
N LYS A 167 2.19 -2.42 8.45
CA LYS A 167 0.96 -2.59 9.22
C LYS A 167 0.66 -1.41 10.12
N ALA A 168 -0.62 -1.12 10.26
CA ALA A 168 -1.18 -0.19 11.22
C ALA A 168 -2.19 -0.95 12.08
N ALA A 169 -2.01 -0.97 13.40
CA ALA A 169 -2.88 -1.66 14.34
C ALA A 169 -3.26 -0.72 15.46
N ARG A 170 -4.55 -0.62 15.79
CA ARG A 170 -4.98 0.14 16.95
C ARG A 170 -6.34 -0.27 17.51
#